data_AF-A0A939BD69-F1
#
_entry.id   AF-A0A939BD69-F1
#
_cell.length_a   1.000
_cell.length_b   1.000
_cell.length_c   1.000
_cell.angle_alpha   90.00
_cell.angle_beta   90.00
_cell.angle_gamma   90.00
#
_symmetry.space_group_name_H-M   'P 1'
#
loop_
_entity.id
_entity.type
_entity.pdbx_description
1 polymer ?
#
loop_
_entity_poly.entity_id
_entity_poly.type
_entity_poly.pdbx_seq_one_letter_code
_entity_poly.pdbx_strand_id
1 'polypeptide(L)'
;MSDRTPHILDLTFPRGTNVSRLKKDNPHLRCHYVEKEIYEMGISETVSPLGAIIKLYDKERCICDLIRHKEKVDFQMYSQAIKEYFNAKPNCRKLLKYGKVFGIEDQIRTYIEVLG
;
A
#
# COMPACT_ATOMS: atom_id res chain seq x y z
N MET A 1 -10.97 2.07 5.56
CA MET A 1 -10.85 2.35 4.09
C MET A 1 -11.60 3.64 3.84
N SER A 2 -10.98 4.62 3.17
CA SER A 2 -11.49 6.00 3.14
C SER A 2 -12.64 6.19 2.12
N ASP A 3 -13.69 6.91 2.50
CA ASP A 3 -14.85 7.24 1.65
C ASP A 3 -14.61 8.42 0.69
N ARG A 4 -13.39 8.98 0.66
CA ARG A 4 -13.04 10.12 -0.20
C ARG A 4 -12.45 9.63 -1.51
N THR A 5 -13.01 10.06 -2.64
CA THR A 5 -12.36 9.86 -3.94
C THR A 5 -11.00 10.56 -3.94
N PRO A 6 -9.90 9.83 -4.13
CA PRO A 6 -8.57 10.41 -4.04
C PRO A 6 -8.35 11.38 -5.20
N HIS A 7 -7.88 12.60 -4.88
CA HIS A 7 -7.54 13.63 -5.88
C HIS A 7 -6.30 13.26 -6.71
N ILE A 8 -5.48 12.31 -6.22
CA ILE A 8 -4.24 11.83 -6.84
C ILE A 8 -4.30 10.31 -6.85
N LEU A 9 -4.07 9.71 -8.00
CA LEU A 9 -3.96 8.26 -8.15
C LEU A 9 -2.50 7.83 -8.00
N ASP A 10 -2.25 6.95 -7.03
CA ASP A 10 -0.96 6.32 -6.80
C ASP A 10 -0.84 5.01 -7.61
N LEU A 11 0.12 4.95 -8.53
CA LEU A 11 0.40 3.77 -9.35
C LEU A 11 1.83 3.30 -9.10
N THR A 12 2.01 1.99 -8.93
CA THR A 12 3.34 1.39 -8.76
C THR A 12 3.74 0.63 -10.02
N PHE A 13 4.99 0.74 -10.43
CA PHE A 13 5.55 0.10 -11.61
C PHE A 13 6.85 -0.63 -11.27
N PRO A 14 7.15 -1.74 -11.95
CA PRO A 14 8.50 -2.31 -11.93
C PRO A 14 9.52 -1.28 -12.43
N ARG A 15 10.71 -1.25 -11.82
CA ARG A 15 11.85 -0.47 -12.32
C ARG A 15 12.14 -0.82 -13.77
N GLY A 16 12.49 0.19 -14.57
CA GLY A 16 12.70 0.08 -16.02
C GLY A 16 11.43 0.24 -16.87
N THR A 17 10.23 0.32 -16.26
CA THR A 17 8.99 0.56 -17.01
C THR A 17 8.93 1.98 -17.56
N ASN A 18 8.72 2.11 -18.87
CA ASN A 18 8.53 3.41 -19.52
C ASN A 18 7.07 3.90 -19.35
N VAL A 19 6.86 4.83 -18.43
CA VAL A 19 5.55 5.47 -18.16
C VAL A 19 5.46 6.91 -18.64
N SER A 20 6.39 7.35 -19.51
CA SER A 20 6.49 8.75 -19.96
C SER A 20 5.20 9.25 -20.61
N ARG A 21 4.61 8.41 -21.47
CA ARG A 21 3.34 8.70 -22.15
C ARG A 21 2.18 8.77 -21.16
N LEU A 22 2.11 7.83 -20.21
CA LEU A 22 1.06 7.78 -19.20
C LEU A 22 1.06 9.03 -18.32
N LYS A 23 2.25 9.49 -17.88
CA LYS A 23 2.42 10.72 -17.11
C LYS A 23 2.06 11.97 -17.91
N LYS A 24 2.39 11.99 -19.20
CA LYS A 24 2.04 13.10 -20.11
C LYS A 24 0.53 13.25 -20.25
N ASP A 25 -0.17 12.13 -20.43
CA ASP A 25 -1.62 12.10 -20.62
C ASP A 25 -2.37 12.31 -19.29
N ASN A 26 -1.71 12.07 -18.14
CA ASN A 26 -2.32 12.14 -16.82
C ASN A 26 -1.36 12.82 -15.80
N PRO A 27 -1.30 14.15 -15.77
CA PRO A 27 -0.32 14.89 -14.97
C PRO A 27 -0.51 14.75 -13.44
N HIS A 28 -1.69 14.31 -12.99
CA HIS A 28 -2.02 14.11 -11.58
C HIS A 28 -1.69 12.71 -11.06
N LEU A 29 -1.06 11.84 -11.86
CA LEU A 29 -0.63 10.52 -11.41
C LEU A 29 0.65 10.60 -10.57
N ARG A 30 0.62 9.94 -9.40
CA ARG A 30 1.85 9.68 -8.63
C ARG A 30 2.36 8.29 -8.98
N CYS A 31 3.47 8.24 -9.71
CA CYS A 31 4.09 6.97 -10.09
C CYS A 31 5.24 6.60 -9.15
N HIS A 32 5.20 5.39 -8.61
CA HIS A 32 6.23 4.79 -7.77
C HIS A 32 6.95 3.69 -8.56
N TYR A 33 8.26 3.56 -8.39
CA TYR A 33 9.05 2.52 -9.06
C TYR A 33 9.74 1.64 -8.03
N VAL A 34 9.52 0.33 -8.14
CA VAL A 34 10.07 -0.67 -7.21
C VAL A 34 10.70 -1.83 -7.98
N GLU A 35 11.57 -2.59 -7.32
CA GLU A 35 12.10 -3.84 -7.89
C GLU A 35 10.96 -4.82 -8.21
N LYS A 36 11.16 -5.70 -9.19
CA LYS A 36 10.10 -6.57 -9.70
C LYS A 36 9.55 -7.50 -8.61
N GLU A 37 10.43 -8.03 -7.76
CA GLU A 37 10.07 -8.90 -6.63
C GLU A 37 9.19 -8.16 -5.61
N ILE A 38 9.45 -6.86 -5.44
CA ILE A 38 8.66 -5.97 -4.58
C ILE A 38 7.35 -5.60 -5.28
N TYR A 39 7.33 -5.41 -6.60
CA TYR A 39 6.13 -5.07 -7.35
C TYR A 39 5.07 -6.18 -7.28
N GLU A 40 5.47 -7.43 -7.48
CA GLU A 40 4.56 -8.59 -7.54
C GLU A 40 3.99 -8.96 -6.16
N MET A 41 4.64 -8.52 -5.09
CA MET A 41 4.26 -8.86 -3.73
C MET A 41 2.97 -8.17 -3.28
N GLY A 42 1.97 -8.98 -2.93
CA GLY A 42 0.70 -8.50 -2.40
C GLY A 42 -0.26 -8.02 -3.47
N ILE A 43 0.01 -8.26 -4.76
CA ILE A 43 -0.97 -8.00 -5.83
C ILE A 43 -2.18 -8.91 -5.62
N SER A 44 -3.36 -8.28 -5.60
CA SER A 44 -4.68 -8.90 -5.55
C SER A 44 -5.55 -8.29 -6.65
N GLU A 45 -6.67 -8.95 -6.95
CA GLU A 45 -7.64 -8.49 -7.92
C GLU A 45 -8.95 -8.12 -7.24
N THR A 46 -9.62 -7.09 -7.74
CA THR A 46 -11.00 -6.75 -7.37
C THR A 46 -11.79 -6.38 -8.61
N VAL A 47 -13.11 -6.35 -8.47
CA VAL A 47 -14.02 -5.88 -9.51
C VAL A 47 -14.36 -4.43 -9.22
N SER A 48 -14.07 -3.55 -10.16
CA SER A 48 -14.45 -2.14 -10.09
C SER A 48 -15.97 -1.98 -10.11
N PRO A 49 -16.50 -0.83 -9.67
CA PRO A 49 -17.94 -0.55 -9.76
C PRO A 49 -18.51 -0.66 -11.18
N LEU A 50 -17.67 -0.52 -12.21
CA LEU A 50 -18.02 -0.65 -13.63
C LEU A 50 -17.83 -2.07 -14.18
N GLY A 51 -17.52 -3.05 -13.33
CA GLY A 51 -17.39 -4.47 -13.72
C GLY A 51 -16.02 -4.90 -14.26
N ALA A 52 -15.06 -3.97 -14.41
CA ALA A 52 -13.70 -4.33 -14.84
C ALA A 52 -12.86 -4.91 -13.70
N ILE A 53 -12.03 -5.91 -13.99
CA ILE A 53 -11.05 -6.47 -13.05
C ILE A 53 -9.87 -5.50 -12.93
N ILE A 54 -9.56 -5.08 -11.71
CA ILE A 54 -8.45 -4.18 -11.41
C ILE A 54 -7.48 -4.86 -10.45
N LYS A 55 -6.18 -4.67 -10.68
CA LYS A 55 -5.11 -5.08 -9.77
C LYS A 55 -4.86 -4.00 -8.73
N LEU A 56 -4.82 -4.40 -7.47
CA LEU A 56 -4.48 -3.56 -6.32
C LEU A 56 -3.55 -4.31 -5.37
N TYR A 57 -3.02 -3.60 -4.38
CA TYR A 57 -2.30 -4.24 -3.29
C TYR A 57 -3.26 -4.70 -2.17
N ASP A 58 -2.97 -5.85 -1.57
CA ASP A 58 -3.67 -6.33 -0.40
C ASP A 58 -3.45 -5.42 0.83
N LYS A 59 -4.23 -5.66 1.89
CA LYS A 59 -4.23 -4.79 3.07
C LYS A 59 -2.87 -4.80 3.76
N GLU A 60 -2.23 -5.95 3.88
CA GLU A 60 -0.92 -6.11 4.51
C GLU A 60 0.14 -5.29 3.78
N ARG A 61 0.13 -5.32 2.44
CA ARG A 61 1.06 -4.52 1.64
C ARG A 61 0.80 -3.03 1.79
N CYS A 62 -0.47 -2.60 1.73
CA CYS A 62 -0.83 -1.20 1.96
C CYS A 62 -0.35 -0.69 3.33
N ILE A 63 -0.45 -1.50 4.38
CA ILE A 63 0.01 -1.14 5.72
C ILE A 63 1.54 -1.06 5.80
N CYS A 64 2.26 -1.98 5.15
CA CYS A 64 3.72 -1.90 5.09
C CYS A 64 4.18 -0.61 4.38
N ASP A 65 3.55 -0.25 3.27
CA ASP A 65 3.85 0.97 2.53
C ASP A 65 3.50 2.22 3.37
N LEU A 66 2.40 2.19 4.12
CA LEU A 66 2.00 3.26 5.03
C LEU A 66 3.04 3.48 6.15
N ILE A 67 3.47 2.41 6.82
CA ILE A 67 4.49 2.44 7.88
C ILE A 67 5.81 2.98 7.32
N ARG A 68 6.24 2.49 6.15
CA ARG A 68 7.48 2.91 5.48
C ARG A 68 7.46 4.39 5.10
N HIS A 69 6.30 4.95 4.79
CA HIS A 69 6.13 6.32 4.37
C HIS A 69 5.40 7.19 5.40
N LYS A 70 5.50 6.86 6.70
CA LYS A 70 4.79 7.59 7.77
C LYS A 70 5.02 9.10 7.72
N GLU A 71 6.20 9.54 7.31
CA GLU A 71 6.59 10.96 7.28
C GLU A 71 5.89 11.75 6.16
N LYS A 72 5.34 11.06 5.16
CA LYS A 72 4.62 11.65 4.03
C LYS A 72 3.11 11.65 4.22
N VAL A 73 2.62 11.12 5.34
CA VAL A 73 1.20 10.95 5.63
C VAL A 73 0.85 11.74 6.87
N ASP A 74 -0.31 12.40 6.84
CA ASP A 74 -0.85 13.11 7.99
C ASP A 74 -1.00 12.15 9.19
N PHE A 75 -0.60 12.60 10.38
CA PHE A 75 -0.56 11.74 11.57
C PHE A 75 -1.94 11.20 11.97
N GLN A 76 -3.00 11.99 11.82
CA GLN A 76 -4.35 11.55 12.16
C GLN A 76 -4.80 10.46 11.18
N MET A 77 -4.58 10.67 9.88
CA MET A 77 -4.86 9.66 8.84
C MET A 77 -4.05 8.37 9.07
N TYR A 78 -2.76 8.52 9.39
CA TYR A 78 -1.86 7.41 9.70
C TYR A 78 -2.36 6.61 10.90
N SER A 79 -2.61 7.28 12.04
CA SER A 79 -3.04 6.61 13.26
C SER A 79 -4.39 5.91 13.08
N GLN A 80 -5.32 6.53 12.35
CA GLN A 80 -6.62 5.93 12.07
C GLN A 80 -6.48 4.67 11.21
N ALA A 81 -5.71 4.73 10.12
CA ALA A 81 -5.53 3.59 9.22
C ALA A 81 -4.88 2.39 9.91
N ILE A 82 -3.86 2.63 10.74
CA ILE A 82 -3.22 1.57 11.54
C ILE A 82 -4.24 0.94 12.50
N LYS A 83 -4.96 1.74 13.29
CA LYS A 83 -5.97 1.24 14.24
C LYS A 83 -7.08 0.46 13.54
N GLU A 84 -7.63 0.98 12.43
CA GLU A 84 -8.66 0.30 11.65
C GLU A 84 -8.20 -1.07 11.14
N TYR A 85 -6.95 -1.16 10.68
CA TYR A 85 -6.40 -2.41 10.18
C TYR A 85 -6.28 -3.48 11.28
N PHE A 86 -5.72 -3.11 12.42
CA PHE A 86 -5.56 -4.03 13.56
C PHE A 86 -6.90 -4.41 14.21
N ASN A 87 -7.87 -3.49 14.28
CA ASN A 87 -9.21 -3.76 14.82
C ASN A 87 -10.08 -4.67 13.94
N ALA A 88 -9.76 -4.79 12.65
CA ALA A 88 -10.53 -5.64 11.75
C ALA A 88 -10.21 -7.12 11.99
N LYS A 89 -9.16 -7.62 11.32
CA LYS A 89 -8.64 -8.98 11.46
C LYS A 89 -7.33 -9.09 10.66
N PRO A 90 -6.21 -8.60 11.20
CA PRO A 90 -4.95 -8.54 10.45
C PRO A 90 -4.40 -9.95 10.19
N ASN A 91 -3.81 -10.17 9.01
CA ASN A 91 -3.03 -11.37 8.76
C ASN A 91 -1.58 -11.16 9.21
N CYS A 92 -1.32 -11.33 10.51
CA CYS A 92 -0.01 -11.07 11.12
C CYS A 92 1.13 -11.86 10.45
N ARG A 93 0.87 -13.08 9.97
CA ARG A 93 1.88 -13.90 9.28
C ARG A 93 2.31 -13.26 7.95
N LYS A 94 1.35 -12.80 7.14
CA LYS A 94 1.65 -12.08 5.90
C LYS A 94 2.30 -10.73 6.18
N LEU A 95 1.78 -9.99 7.18
CA LEU A 95 2.29 -8.69 7.56
C LEU A 95 3.77 -8.74 7.97
N LEU A 96 4.16 -9.71 8.82
CA LEU A 96 5.55 -9.93 9.20
C LEU A 96 6.42 -10.36 8.01
N LYS A 97 5.90 -11.24 7.14
CA LYS A 97 6.62 -11.64 5.91
C LYS A 97 6.94 -10.42 5.03
N TYR A 98 5.97 -9.52 4.85
CA TYR A 98 6.18 -8.30 4.08
C TYR A 98 7.12 -7.36 4.82
N GLY A 99 6.92 -7.14 6.12
CA GLY A 99 7.80 -6.31 6.95
C GLY A 99 9.27 -6.68 6.84
N LYS A 100 9.59 -7.98 6.82
CA LYS A 100 10.96 -8.47 6.62
C LYS A 100 11.56 -8.04 5.28
N VAL A 101 10.77 -8.11 4.20
CA VAL A 101 11.21 -7.70 2.86
C VAL A 101 11.31 -6.17 2.74
N PHE A 102 10.46 -5.44 3.46
CA PHE A 102 10.49 -3.98 3.52
C PHE A 102 11.49 -3.40 4.52
N GLY A 103 12.13 -4.24 5.35
CA GLY A 103 13.05 -3.79 6.40
C GLY A 103 12.37 -3.08 7.57
N ILE A 104 11.09 -3.34 7.80
CA ILE A 104 10.26 -2.71 8.86
C ILE A 104 9.71 -3.75 9.85
N GLU A 105 10.33 -4.93 9.92
CA GLU A 105 9.87 -6.05 10.75
C GLU A 105 9.72 -5.64 12.23
N ASP A 106 10.70 -4.94 12.80
CA ASP A 106 10.67 -4.51 14.20
C ASP A 106 9.51 -3.57 14.48
N GLN A 107 9.23 -2.63 13.57
CA GLN A 107 8.10 -1.70 13.70
C GLN A 107 6.77 -2.45 13.67
N ILE A 108 6.64 -3.43 12.77
CA ILE A 108 5.45 -4.28 12.68
C ILE A 108 5.26 -5.10 13.96
N ARG A 109 6.34 -5.65 14.54
CA ARG A 109 6.27 -6.39 15.81
C ARG A 109 5.75 -5.52 16.94
N THR A 110 6.26 -4.29 17.08
CA THR A 110 5.75 -3.34 18.07
C THR A 110 4.26 -3.04 17.87
N TYR A 111 3.80 -2.87 16.62
CA TYR A 111 2.37 -2.66 16.37
C TYR A 111 1.51 -3.87 16.72
N ILE A 112 1.97 -5.08 16.42
CA ILE A 112 1.29 -6.32 16.80
C ILE A 112 1.23 -6.47 18.33
N GLU A 113 2.28 -6.11 19.06
CA GLU A 113 2.32 -6.20 20.52
C GLU A 113 1.37 -5.19 21.21
N VAL A 114 1.22 -4.00 20.63
CA VAL A 114 0.43 -2.91 21.23
C VAL A 114 -1.04 -2.93 20.79
N LEU A 115 -1.32 -3.35 19.54
CA LEU A 115 -2.64 -3.25 18.91
C LEU A 115 -3.22 -4.60 18.45
N GLY A 116 -2.46 -5.69 18.53
CA GLY A 116 -2.89 -7.02 18.10
C GLY A 116 -3.76 -7.76 19.11
#